data_AF-A0A3G2LIX4-F1
#
_entry.id   AF-A0A3G2LIX4-F1
#
_cell.length_a   1.000
_cell.length_b   1.000
_cell.length_c   1.000
_cell.angle_alpha   90.00
_cell.angle_beta   90.00
_cell.angle_gamma   90.00
#
_symmetry.space_group_name_H-M   'P 1'
#
loop_
_entity.id
_entity.type
_entity.pdbx_description
1 polymer ?
#
loop_
_entity_poly.entity_id
_entity_poly.type
_entity_poly.pdbx_seq_one_letter_code
_entity_poly.pdbx_strand_id
1 'polypeptide(L)'
;GEDDLTHKLSDILKANQNLRRYESDGSPAHVVSEFEALLQFHCATYMDNEMAGQPQALQKSGRPLKSIRARLKGKEGRLRGNLMGKRVDFSARTVITGDPNISVDEVGVPKSIASNLTFPEIVTPFNVDLLQELVKNGPSVHPGAKYVIRDTGERIDLKHTSGTNVVRLQNGWKVERHINNGDIIIFNRQPSLHKMSMMG
;
A
#
# COMPACT_ATOMS: atom_id res chain seq x y z
N GLY A 1 -18.88 -9.35 1.88
CA GLY A 1 -19.87 -8.57 1.13
C GLY A 1 -19.22 -8.06 -0.13
N GLU A 2 -19.93 -8.04 -1.25
CA GLU A 2 -19.43 -7.47 -2.50
C GLU A 2 -19.31 -5.94 -2.42
N ASP A 3 -18.52 -5.35 -3.31
CA ASP A 3 -18.28 -3.90 -3.34
C ASP A 3 -19.51 -3.12 -3.84
N ASP A 4 -19.69 -1.89 -3.35
CA ASP A 4 -20.78 -0.98 -3.75
C ASP A 4 -20.92 -0.83 -5.27
N LEU A 5 -19.80 -0.78 -6.02
CA LEU A 5 -19.82 -0.67 -7.48
C LEU A 5 -20.35 -1.94 -8.13
N THR A 6 -20.09 -3.10 -7.54
CA THR A 6 -20.57 -4.40 -8.05
C THR A 6 -22.09 -4.49 -7.93
N HIS A 7 -22.63 -4.09 -6.78
CA HIS A 7 -24.06 -4.01 -6.58
C HIS A 7 -24.72 -3.04 -7.57
N LYS A 8 -24.12 -1.86 -7.77
CA LYS A 8 -24.67 -0.87 -8.71
C LYS A 8 -24.61 -1.34 -10.17
N LEU A 9 -23.56 -2.06 -10.57
CA LEU A 9 -23.47 -2.67 -11.90
C LEU A 9 -24.54 -3.75 -12.11
N SER A 10 -24.87 -4.53 -11.08
CA SER A 10 -25.97 -5.49 -11.14
C SER A 10 -27.31 -4.78 -11.38
N ASP A 11 -27.56 -3.65 -10.73
CA ASP A 11 -28.78 -2.87 -10.93
C ASP A 11 -28.84 -2.24 -12.32
N ILE A 12 -27.72 -1.72 -12.85
CA ILE A 12 -27.61 -1.23 -14.23
C ILE A 12 -27.98 -2.34 -15.22
N LEU A 13 -27.43 -3.55 -15.02
CA LEU A 13 -27.69 -4.67 -15.91
C LEU A 13 -29.17 -5.08 -15.89
N LYS A 14 -29.80 -5.12 -14.71
CA LYS A 14 -31.23 -5.42 -14.56
C LYS A 14 -32.10 -4.36 -15.23
N ALA A 15 -31.81 -3.08 -15.02
CA ALA A 15 -32.56 -1.98 -15.63
C ALA A 15 -32.45 -2.04 -17.17
N ASN A 16 -31.26 -2.31 -17.70
CA ASN A 16 -31.03 -2.46 -19.14
C ASN A 16 -31.76 -3.67 -19.75
N GLN A 17 -31.75 -4.82 -19.07
CA GLN A 17 -32.49 -6.00 -19.51
C GLN A 17 -34.00 -5.77 -19.51
N ASN A 18 -34.52 -5.08 -18.51
CA ASN A 18 -35.95 -4.73 -18.44
C ASN A 18 -36.34 -3.75 -19.53
N LEU A 19 -35.55 -2.69 -19.75
CA LEU A 19 -35.80 -1.72 -20.83
C LEU A 19 -35.89 -2.41 -22.20
N ARG A 20 -34.91 -3.28 -22.51
CA ARG A 20 -34.92 -4.06 -23.76
C ARG A 20 -36.16 -4.95 -23.92
N ARG A 21 -36.66 -5.53 -22.84
CA ARG A 21 -37.89 -6.35 -22.86
C ARG A 21 -39.12 -5.50 -23.13
N TYR A 22 -39.28 -4.36 -22.45
CA TYR A 22 -40.42 -3.48 -22.67
C TYR A 22 -40.43 -2.86 -24.08
N GLU A 23 -39.26 -2.59 -24.65
CA GLU A 23 -39.10 -2.19 -26.05
C GLU A 23 -39.50 -3.32 -27.02
N SER A 24 -39.06 -4.57 -26.77
CA SER A 24 -39.41 -5.70 -27.65
C SER A 24 -40.88 -6.09 -27.58
N ASP A 25 -41.51 -5.94 -26.41
CA ASP A 25 -42.90 -6.32 -26.16
C ASP A 25 -43.89 -5.26 -26.68
N GLY A 26 -43.39 -4.14 -27.23
CA GLY A 26 -44.24 -3.06 -27.76
C GLY A 26 -44.99 -2.29 -26.67
N SER A 27 -44.37 -2.13 -25.50
CA SER A 27 -45.00 -1.43 -24.37
C SER A 27 -45.25 0.05 -24.69
N PRO A 28 -46.23 0.70 -24.02
CA PRO A 28 -46.52 2.11 -24.22
C PRO A 28 -45.27 2.99 -24.04
N ALA A 29 -45.13 4.01 -24.88
CA ALA A 29 -43.96 4.90 -24.90
C ALA A 29 -43.68 5.57 -23.54
N HIS A 30 -44.72 5.86 -22.74
CA HIS A 30 -44.53 6.43 -21.40
C HIS A 30 -43.82 5.47 -20.45
N VAL A 31 -44.13 4.17 -20.51
CA VAL A 31 -43.49 3.13 -19.67
C VAL A 31 -42.03 2.96 -20.07
N VAL A 32 -41.75 2.92 -21.37
CA VAL A 32 -40.37 2.82 -21.89
C VAL A 32 -39.54 4.02 -21.42
N SER A 33 -40.10 5.24 -21.49
CA SER A 33 -39.43 6.46 -21.03
C SER A 33 -39.14 6.46 -19.52
N GLU A 34 -40.02 5.89 -18.69
CA GLU A 34 -39.75 5.73 -17.25
C GLU A 34 -38.58 4.78 -16.97
N PHE A 35 -38.51 3.64 -17.67
CA PHE A 35 -37.40 2.69 -17.52
C PHE A 35 -36.08 3.22 -18.10
N GLU A 36 -36.15 4.02 -19.17
CA GLU A 36 -35.00 4.74 -19.71
C GLU A 36 -34.46 5.73 -18.67
N ALA A 37 -35.33 6.53 -18.05
CA ALA A 37 -34.95 7.45 -16.98
C ALA A 37 -34.34 6.72 -15.76
N LEU A 38 -34.88 5.53 -15.41
CA LEU A 38 -34.32 4.70 -14.35
C LEU A 38 -32.91 4.20 -14.70
N LEU A 39 -32.70 3.70 -15.92
CA LEU A 39 -31.37 3.27 -16.37
C LEU A 39 -30.38 4.44 -16.35
N GLN A 40 -30.80 5.61 -16.83
CA GLN A 40 -30.01 6.84 -16.79
C GLN A 40 -29.63 7.21 -15.36
N PHE A 41 -30.58 7.13 -14.41
CA PHE A 41 -30.32 7.36 -12.99
C PHE A 41 -29.26 6.39 -12.42
N HIS A 42 -29.35 5.09 -12.75
CA HIS A 42 -28.37 4.11 -12.29
C HIS A 42 -26.97 4.36 -12.87
N CYS A 43 -26.86 4.70 -14.16
CA CYS A 43 -25.60 5.05 -14.81
C CYS A 43 -24.99 6.35 -14.23
N ALA A 44 -25.82 7.38 -14.02
CA ALA A 44 -25.38 8.65 -13.46
C ALA A 44 -24.86 8.46 -12.02
N THR A 45 -25.64 7.80 -11.15
CA THR A 45 -25.27 7.59 -9.73
C THR A 45 -24.10 6.62 -9.53
N TYR A 46 -23.81 5.74 -10.51
CA TYR A 46 -22.59 4.93 -10.52
C TYR A 46 -21.32 5.79 -10.65
N MET A 47 -21.36 6.79 -11.54
CA MET A 47 -20.26 7.73 -11.75
C MET A 47 -20.21 8.78 -10.63
N ASP A 48 -21.34 9.40 -10.32
CA ASP A 48 -21.49 10.45 -9.33
C ASP A 48 -22.83 10.36 -8.58
N ASN A 49 -22.75 9.97 -7.31
CA ASN A 49 -23.90 9.80 -6.42
C ASN A 49 -24.23 11.07 -5.62
N GLU A 50 -23.49 12.17 -5.80
CA GLU A 50 -23.70 13.44 -5.09
C GLU A 50 -24.14 14.55 -6.04
N MET A 51 -24.83 14.17 -7.13
CA MET A 51 -25.33 15.11 -8.12
C MET A 51 -26.45 15.98 -7.54
N ALA A 52 -26.35 17.30 -7.70
CA ALA A 52 -27.34 18.24 -7.17
C ALA A 52 -28.72 18.04 -7.83
N GLY A 53 -29.78 18.06 -7.02
CA GLY A 53 -31.16 17.95 -7.49
C GLY A 53 -31.63 16.52 -7.82
N GLN A 54 -30.78 15.50 -7.62
CA GLN A 54 -31.14 14.09 -7.79
C GLN A 54 -31.10 13.35 -6.44
N PRO A 55 -31.98 12.35 -6.20
CA PRO A 55 -31.92 11.55 -5.00
C PRO A 55 -30.65 10.68 -5.00
N GLN A 56 -30.08 10.47 -3.81
CA GLN A 56 -28.90 9.61 -3.68
C GLN A 56 -29.30 8.14 -3.80
N ALA A 57 -28.51 7.35 -4.52
CA ALA A 57 -28.63 5.91 -4.52
C ALA A 57 -28.10 5.36 -3.18
N LEU A 58 -28.99 4.68 -2.46
CA LEU A 58 -28.71 4.08 -1.16
C LEU A 58 -28.51 2.57 -1.29
N GLN A 59 -27.65 2.01 -0.46
CA GLN A 59 -27.57 0.57 -0.22
C GLN A 59 -28.79 0.09 0.58
N LYS A 60 -29.03 -1.22 0.64
CA LYS A 60 -30.08 -1.83 1.47
C LYS A 60 -30.00 -1.44 2.96
N SER A 61 -28.82 -1.05 3.43
CA SER A 61 -28.56 -0.56 4.79
C SER A 61 -28.91 0.92 5.01
N GLY A 62 -29.36 1.63 3.97
CA GLY A 62 -29.60 3.08 4.01
C GLY A 62 -28.34 3.94 3.86
N ARG A 63 -27.15 3.34 3.74
CA ARG A 63 -25.91 4.09 3.47
C ARG A 63 -25.85 4.53 2.00
N PRO A 64 -25.42 5.77 1.69
CA PRO A 64 -25.12 6.16 0.32
C PRO A 64 -24.03 5.27 -0.31
N LEU A 65 -24.23 4.91 -1.57
CA LEU A 65 -23.25 4.13 -2.34
C LEU A 65 -22.01 4.97 -2.68
N LYS A 66 -20.82 4.38 -2.54
CA LYS A 66 -19.56 5.03 -2.93
C LYS A 66 -19.34 4.94 -4.45
N SER A 67 -19.74 5.99 -5.15
CA SER A 67 -19.49 6.20 -6.59
C SER A 67 -18.00 6.32 -6.94
N ILE A 68 -17.69 6.24 -8.25
CA ILE A 68 -16.32 6.40 -8.75
C ILE A 68 -15.77 7.80 -8.40
N ARG A 69 -16.55 8.86 -8.63
CA ARG A 69 -16.14 10.23 -8.29
C ARG A 69 -15.80 10.38 -6.80
N ALA A 70 -16.63 9.80 -5.93
CA ALA A 70 -16.41 9.81 -4.49
C ALA A 70 -15.12 9.09 -4.06
N ARG A 71 -14.72 8.03 -4.77
CA ARG A 71 -13.44 7.33 -4.51
C ARG A 71 -12.23 8.14 -4.94
N LEU A 72 -12.36 9.01 -5.95
CA LEU A 72 -11.25 9.81 -6.47
C LEU A 72 -11.02 11.09 -5.65
N LYS A 73 -12.10 11.77 -5.23
CA LYS A 73 -12.05 13.05 -4.53
C LYS A 73 -11.84 12.90 -3.02
N GLY A 74 -11.47 14.02 -2.37
CA GLY A 74 -11.37 14.11 -0.91
C GLY A 74 -9.99 13.79 -0.35
N LYS A 75 -9.84 13.97 0.97
CA LYS A 75 -8.56 13.78 1.70
C LYS A 75 -8.10 12.32 1.66
N GLU A 76 -9.04 11.39 1.81
CA GLU A 76 -8.81 9.94 1.75
C GLU A 76 -9.09 9.33 0.37
N GLY A 77 -9.36 10.17 -0.64
CA GLY A 77 -9.58 9.73 -2.02
C GLY A 77 -8.29 9.22 -2.67
N ARG A 78 -8.41 8.52 -3.80
CA ARG A 78 -7.26 7.90 -4.48
C ARG A 78 -6.18 8.90 -4.89
N LEU A 79 -6.55 10.09 -5.35
CA LEU A 79 -5.57 11.11 -5.77
C LEU A 79 -4.71 11.58 -4.59
N ARG A 80 -5.34 12.04 -3.51
CA ARG A 80 -4.59 12.59 -2.37
C ARG A 80 -4.07 11.51 -1.43
N GLY A 81 -4.89 10.52 -1.09
CA GLY A 81 -4.58 9.50 -0.08
C GLY A 81 -3.74 8.33 -0.58
N ASN A 82 -3.64 8.09 -1.89
CA ASN A 82 -2.87 6.96 -2.41
C ASN A 82 -1.73 7.38 -3.35
N LEU A 83 -1.93 8.45 -4.14
CA LEU A 83 -0.92 8.92 -5.08
C LEU A 83 -0.02 9.99 -4.47
N MET A 84 -0.60 11.02 -3.81
CA MET A 84 0.21 12.08 -3.19
C MET A 84 0.81 11.70 -1.82
N GLY A 85 0.14 10.83 -1.06
CA GLY A 85 0.61 10.38 0.24
C GLY A 85 0.38 8.89 0.43
N LYS A 86 1.32 8.06 -0.04
CA LYS A 86 1.23 6.61 0.10
C LYS A 86 1.88 6.14 1.41
N ARG A 87 1.37 5.03 1.97
CA ARG A 87 2.14 4.27 2.96
C ARG A 87 3.39 3.71 2.30
N VAL A 88 4.50 3.83 3.00
CA VAL A 88 5.82 3.40 2.52
C VAL A 88 6.33 2.26 3.38
N ASP A 89 6.98 1.30 2.73
CA ASP A 89 7.71 0.22 3.39
C ASP A 89 9.08 0.75 3.89
N PHE A 90 9.79 -0.05 4.68
CA PHE A 90 11.10 0.31 5.25
C PHE A 90 11.10 1.59 6.11
N SER A 91 9.99 1.82 6.83
CA SER A 91 9.86 2.93 7.77
C SER A 91 9.46 2.42 9.16
N ALA A 92 9.84 3.17 10.19
CA ALA A 92 9.46 2.91 11.58
C ALA A 92 9.08 4.20 12.30
N ARG A 93 8.30 4.07 13.38
CA ARG A 93 7.87 5.18 14.23
C ARG A 93 7.88 4.74 15.68
N THR A 94 8.49 5.55 16.54
CA THR A 94 8.53 5.32 17.99
C THR A 94 8.53 6.65 18.74
N VAL A 95 8.41 6.59 20.07
CA VAL A 95 8.52 7.74 20.97
C VAL A 95 9.97 8.21 21.02
N ILE A 96 10.17 9.53 21.01
CA ILE A 96 11.49 10.16 21.12
C ILE A 96 11.86 10.42 22.59
N THR A 97 13.15 10.32 22.91
CA THR A 97 13.72 10.72 24.20
C THR A 97 15.07 11.36 23.91
N GLY A 98 15.43 12.40 24.66
CA GLY A 98 16.72 13.08 24.49
C GLY A 98 17.87 12.28 25.11
N ASP A 99 19.01 12.24 24.42
CA ASP A 99 20.26 11.68 24.93
C ASP A 99 21.38 12.73 24.71
N PRO A 100 22.06 13.20 25.76
CA PRO A 100 23.14 14.18 25.62
C PRO A 100 24.47 13.59 25.09
N ASN A 101 24.59 12.26 24.99
CA ASN A 101 25.85 11.60 24.62
C ASN A 101 25.97 11.26 23.13
N ILE A 102 24.95 11.53 22.33
CA ILE A 102 24.95 11.29 20.88
C ILE A 102 25.24 12.59 20.12
N SER A 103 25.86 12.48 18.95
CA SER A 103 26.11 13.64 18.09
C SER A 103 24.81 14.18 17.49
N VAL A 104 24.85 15.42 16.97
CA VAL A 104 23.67 16.11 16.38
C VAL A 104 23.18 15.41 15.11
N ASP A 105 24.08 14.76 14.39
CA ASP A 105 23.85 13.96 13.18
C ASP A 105 23.53 12.49 13.47
N GLU A 106 23.48 12.09 14.74
CA GLU A 106 23.19 10.72 15.15
C GLU A 106 21.76 10.59 15.71
N VAL A 107 21.22 9.38 15.58
CA VAL A 107 19.93 9.03 16.18
C VAL A 107 19.99 7.62 16.76
N GLY A 108 19.58 7.50 18.02
CA GLY A 108 19.46 6.21 18.69
C GLY A 108 18.31 5.38 18.11
N VAL A 109 18.63 4.23 17.52
CA VAL A 109 17.63 3.29 16.99
C VAL A 109 17.52 2.06 17.92
N PRO A 110 16.33 1.74 18.46
CA PRO A 110 16.14 0.53 19.23
C PRO A 110 16.48 -0.74 18.44
N LYS A 111 17.12 -1.71 19.10
CA LYS A 111 17.47 -3.01 18.47
C LYS A 111 16.27 -3.72 17.84
N SER A 112 15.07 -3.60 18.42
CA SER A 112 13.84 -4.17 17.86
C SER A 112 13.46 -3.57 16.50
N ILE A 113 13.76 -2.29 16.27
CA ILE A 113 13.57 -1.62 14.97
C ILE A 113 14.73 -1.96 14.04
N ALA A 114 15.97 -1.95 14.55
CA ALA A 114 17.16 -2.26 13.76
C ALA A 114 17.16 -3.69 13.19
N SER A 115 16.76 -4.67 13.99
CA SER A 115 16.55 -6.06 13.52
C SER A 115 15.37 -6.20 12.57
N ASN A 116 14.51 -5.19 12.43
CA ASN A 116 13.34 -5.26 11.58
C ASN A 116 13.51 -4.60 10.22
N LEU A 117 14.11 -3.41 10.21
CA LEU A 117 14.45 -2.68 8.99
C LEU A 117 15.66 -3.32 8.32
N THR A 118 15.61 -3.42 6.99
CA THR A 118 16.69 -3.99 6.20
C THR A 118 17.18 -3.03 5.14
N PHE A 119 18.45 -3.19 4.79
CA PHE A 119 19.09 -2.51 3.68
C PHE A 119 19.62 -3.56 2.68
N PRO A 120 19.25 -3.48 1.39
CA PRO A 120 19.75 -4.41 0.38
C PRO A 120 21.17 -4.02 -0.04
N GLU A 121 22.16 -4.78 0.41
CA GLU A 121 23.56 -4.61 0.05
C GLU A 121 23.97 -5.61 -1.04
N ILE A 122 24.67 -5.14 -2.06
CA ILE A 122 25.19 -6.00 -3.14
C ILE A 122 26.46 -6.70 -2.65
N VAL A 123 26.55 -8.00 -2.88
CA VAL A 123 27.74 -8.81 -2.59
C VAL A 123 28.82 -8.46 -3.60
N THR A 124 29.94 -8.00 -3.08
CA THR A 124 31.17 -7.66 -3.78
C THR A 124 32.34 -8.44 -3.15
N PRO A 125 33.49 -8.55 -3.84
CA PRO A 125 34.68 -9.18 -3.25
C PRO A 125 35.13 -8.56 -1.92
N PHE A 126 34.78 -7.29 -1.67
CA PHE A 126 35.23 -6.55 -0.49
C PHE A 126 34.37 -6.79 0.76
N ASN A 127 33.08 -7.10 0.59
CA ASN A 127 32.12 -7.28 1.69
C ASN A 127 31.59 -8.71 1.81
N VAL A 128 32.02 -9.63 0.96
CA VAL A 128 31.52 -11.02 0.94
C VAL A 128 31.68 -11.72 2.29
N ASP A 129 32.84 -11.56 2.95
CA ASP A 129 33.11 -12.20 4.24
C ASP A 129 32.20 -11.64 5.35
N LEU A 130 32.04 -10.31 5.38
CA LEU A 130 31.16 -9.62 6.32
C LEU A 130 29.71 -10.05 6.11
N LEU A 131 29.21 -10.03 4.88
CA LEU A 131 27.84 -10.41 4.56
C LEU A 131 27.59 -11.90 4.84
N GLN A 132 28.58 -12.76 4.62
CA GLN A 132 28.49 -14.18 4.93
C GLN A 132 28.33 -14.42 6.43
N GLU A 133 29.01 -13.63 7.28
CA GLU A 133 28.83 -13.65 8.73
C GLU A 133 27.43 -13.17 9.14
N LEU A 134 26.93 -12.08 8.56
CA LEU A 134 25.58 -11.57 8.85
C LEU A 134 24.49 -12.58 8.45
N VAL A 135 24.67 -13.27 7.33
CA VAL A 135 23.77 -14.35 6.89
C VAL A 135 23.83 -15.54 7.85
N LYS A 136 25.02 -15.87 8.38
CA LYS A 136 25.20 -16.93 9.38
C LYS A 136 24.53 -16.59 10.72
N ASN A 137 24.57 -15.32 11.14
CA ASN A 137 23.87 -14.83 12.34
C ASN A 137 22.34 -14.91 12.18
N GLY A 138 21.85 -14.77 10.95
CA GLY A 138 20.44 -14.90 10.59
C GLY A 138 19.57 -13.73 11.08
N PRO A 139 18.24 -13.88 11.06
CA PRO A 139 17.32 -12.77 11.31
C PRO A 139 17.07 -12.48 12.80
N SER A 140 17.41 -13.41 13.70
CA SER A 140 17.09 -13.30 15.13
C SER A 140 18.12 -12.49 15.93
N VAL A 141 19.37 -12.43 15.44
CA VAL A 141 20.48 -11.77 16.12
C VAL A 141 20.86 -10.50 15.33
N HIS A 142 21.13 -9.41 16.04
CA HIS A 142 21.67 -8.19 15.46
C HIS A 142 23.14 -8.02 15.90
N PRO A 143 24.09 -7.77 14.97
CA PRO A 143 23.92 -7.62 13.51
C PRO A 143 23.64 -8.94 12.78
N GLY A 144 22.74 -8.90 11.79
CA GLY A 144 22.31 -10.08 11.03
C GLY A 144 21.63 -9.72 9.70
N ALA A 145 20.98 -10.70 9.06
CA ALA A 145 20.28 -10.51 7.80
C ALA A 145 18.97 -11.30 7.75
N LYS A 146 18.01 -10.81 6.95
CA LYS A 146 16.69 -11.46 6.79
C LYS A 146 16.57 -12.25 5.49
N TYR A 147 17.07 -11.70 4.40
CA TYR A 147 16.87 -12.29 3.07
C TYR A 147 18.15 -12.26 2.26
N VAL A 148 18.29 -13.26 1.39
CA VAL A 148 19.30 -13.29 0.32
C VAL A 148 18.55 -13.36 -1.01
N ILE A 149 18.87 -12.46 -1.93
CA ILE A 149 18.28 -12.40 -3.27
C ILE A 149 19.36 -12.81 -4.26
N ARG A 150 19.11 -13.89 -4.99
CA ARG A 150 19.98 -14.37 -6.06
C ARG A 150 19.91 -13.45 -7.28
N ASP A 151 20.87 -13.59 -8.17
CA ASP A 151 20.87 -12.99 -9.51
C ASP A 151 19.61 -13.36 -10.33
N THR A 152 19.07 -14.57 -10.12
CA THR A 152 17.81 -15.03 -10.71
C THR A 152 16.57 -14.27 -10.22
N GLY A 153 16.69 -13.45 -9.16
CA GLY A 153 15.58 -12.78 -8.48
C GLY A 153 14.89 -13.64 -7.42
N GLU A 154 15.34 -14.88 -7.21
CA GLU A 154 14.84 -15.74 -6.14
C GLU A 154 15.21 -15.17 -4.77
N ARG A 155 14.21 -14.99 -3.90
CA ARG A 155 14.38 -14.49 -2.53
C ARG A 155 14.35 -15.64 -1.54
N ILE A 156 15.47 -15.88 -0.88
CA ILE A 156 15.63 -16.88 0.16
C ILE A 156 15.37 -16.22 1.52
N ASP A 157 14.40 -16.75 2.26
CA ASP A 157 14.14 -16.33 3.63
C ASP A 157 15.06 -17.08 4.60
N LEU A 158 15.89 -16.34 5.33
CA LEU A 158 16.83 -16.90 6.30
C LEU A 158 16.14 -17.41 7.57
N LYS A 159 14.89 -17.03 7.84
CA LYS A 159 14.14 -17.55 9.00
C LYS A 159 13.83 -19.04 8.86
N HIS A 160 13.52 -19.48 7.64
CA HIS A 160 13.05 -20.84 7.34
C HIS A 160 14.15 -21.76 6.80
N THR A 161 15.31 -21.20 6.48
CA THR A 161 16.46 -21.93 5.88
C THR A 161 17.50 -22.34 6.93
N SER A 162 17.25 -22.07 8.20
CA SER A 162 18.17 -22.33 9.32
C SER A 162 18.31 -23.83 9.62
N GLY A 163 19.42 -24.47 9.23
CA GLY A 163 19.77 -25.77 9.81
C GLY A 163 20.86 -26.61 9.15
N THR A 164 21.16 -26.45 7.86
CA THR A 164 22.15 -27.36 7.21
C THR A 164 22.79 -26.84 5.94
N ASN A 165 22.13 -25.93 5.19
CA ASN A 165 22.72 -25.30 4.00
C ASN A 165 23.05 -23.85 4.30
N VAL A 166 24.27 -23.60 4.80
CA VAL A 166 24.84 -22.25 4.82
C VAL A 166 24.89 -21.77 3.37
N VAL A 167 24.04 -20.81 3.03
CA VAL A 167 23.99 -20.22 1.70
C VAL A 167 25.35 -19.55 1.44
N ARG A 168 26.15 -20.14 0.55
CA ARG A 168 27.41 -19.53 0.10
C ARG A 168 27.06 -18.38 -0.83
N LEU A 169 27.40 -17.17 -0.42
CA LEU A 169 27.14 -15.98 -1.21
C LEU A 169 28.02 -15.98 -2.47
N GLN A 170 27.45 -15.47 -3.57
CA GLN A 170 28.17 -15.23 -4.81
C GLN A 170 28.17 -13.73 -5.11
N ASN A 171 29.20 -13.27 -5.80
CA ASN A 171 29.30 -11.87 -6.22
C ASN A 171 28.10 -11.50 -7.11
N GLY A 172 27.52 -10.33 -6.86
CA GLY A 172 26.33 -9.83 -7.57
C GLY A 172 24.99 -10.20 -6.93
N TRP A 173 24.96 -11.11 -5.95
CA TRP A 173 23.76 -11.34 -5.15
C TRP A 173 23.48 -10.14 -4.23
N LYS A 174 22.26 -10.05 -3.70
CA LYS A 174 21.90 -9.02 -2.72
C LYS A 174 21.56 -9.65 -1.38
N VAL A 175 22.05 -9.05 -0.30
CA VAL A 175 21.73 -9.45 1.07
C VAL A 175 20.95 -8.32 1.71
N GLU A 176 19.73 -8.60 2.17
CA GLU A 176 18.95 -7.68 2.99
C GLU A 176 19.40 -7.81 4.44
N ARG A 177 20.47 -7.08 4.79
CA ARG A 177 21.01 -7.03 6.15
C ARG A 177 20.18 -6.10 7.04
N HIS A 178 20.24 -6.30 8.35
CA HIS A 178 19.74 -5.34 9.32
C HIS A 178 20.46 -3.99 9.16
N ILE A 179 19.77 -2.89 9.52
CA ILE A 179 20.43 -1.59 9.62
C ILE A 179 21.46 -1.61 10.75
N ASN A 180 22.61 -0.99 10.52
CA ASN A 180 23.76 -0.95 11.41
C ASN A 180 24.19 0.49 11.71
N ASN A 181 25.09 0.64 12.66
CA ASN A 181 25.67 1.95 12.99
C ASN A 181 26.34 2.57 11.76
N GLY A 182 26.12 3.87 11.53
CA GLY A 182 26.65 4.61 10.38
C GLY A 182 25.77 4.55 9.12
N ASP A 183 24.68 3.77 9.12
CA ASP A 183 23.71 3.82 8.02
C ASP A 183 22.94 5.16 8.02
N ILE A 184 22.81 5.76 6.85
CA ILE A 184 22.10 7.03 6.66
C ILE A 184 20.60 6.75 6.61
N ILE A 185 19.84 7.46 7.45
CA ILE A 185 18.38 7.38 7.49
C ILE A 185 17.76 8.78 7.48
N ILE A 186 16.59 8.90 6.87
CA ILE A 186 15.82 10.15 6.92
C ILE A 186 14.91 10.11 8.15
N PHE A 187 15.13 11.04 9.06
CA PHE A 187 14.29 11.28 10.23
C PHE A 187 13.28 12.40 9.95
N ASN A 188 12.03 12.21 10.39
CA ASN A 188 10.95 13.17 10.17
C ASN A 188 10.08 13.36 11.41
N ARG A 189 9.67 14.60 11.68
CA ARG A 189 8.65 14.94 12.69
C ARG A 189 7.43 15.58 12.02
N GLN A 190 6.28 14.90 12.12
CA GLN A 190 5.00 15.44 11.62
C GLN A 190 4.43 16.48 12.61
N PRO A 191 3.80 17.57 12.14
CA PRO A 191 3.62 17.98 10.74
C PRO A 191 4.89 18.59 10.13
N SER A 192 5.20 18.22 8.89
CA SER A 192 6.41 18.64 8.18
C SER A 192 6.13 19.94 7.40
N LEU A 193 6.22 21.09 8.06
CA LEU A 193 5.99 22.41 7.45
C LEU A 193 7.27 23.06 6.92
N HIS A 194 8.43 22.64 7.43
CA HIS A 194 9.73 23.19 7.05
C HIS A 194 10.58 22.09 6.41
N LYS A 195 11.51 22.49 5.54
CA LYS A 195 12.51 21.56 4.96
C LYS A 195 13.26 20.81 6.06
N MET A 196 13.61 21.51 7.15
CA MET A 196 14.31 20.96 8.32
C MET A 196 13.46 19.97 9.13
N SER A 197 12.17 19.81 8.84
CA SER A 197 11.36 18.77 9.46
C SER A 197 11.70 17.37 8.93
N MET A 198 12.42 17.27 7.81
CA MET A 198 13.01 16.03 7.28
C MET A 198 14.51 16.23 7.12
N MET A 199 15.31 15.51 7.90
CA MET A 199 16.77 15.56 7.86
C MET A 199 17.30 14.12 7.80
N GLY A 200 18.49 13.94 7.24
CA GLY A 200 19.22 12.68 7.23
C GLY A 200 20.70 12.94 7.18
#